data_AF-A0A9E3P3J3-F1
#
_entry.id   AF-A0A9E3P3J3-F1
#
_cell.length_a   1.000
_cell.length_b   1.000
_cell.length_c   1.000
_cell.angle_alpha   90.00
_cell.angle_beta   90.00
_cell.angle_gamma   90.00
#
_symmetry.space_group_name_H-M   'P 1'
#
loop_
_entity.id
_entity.type
_entity.pdbx_description
1 polymer ?
#
loop_
_entity_poly.entity_id
_entity_poly.type
_entity_poly.pdbx_seq_one_letter_code
_entity_poly.pdbx_strand_id
1 'polypeptide(L)'
;MDTSSAMTRFCMLPPGTRVRDVADACRSAALGFAWGAHVWGRRELARWLAGPYATAVAATRPLAMPVSLIPRPIVTRTPRSVSEASVVELVAEAHARLMRTLRTAHDWRTNGELAREMVDAGLVAGVMDDGSAIGYAPINGHRMRLVERVASLFIADYLTRAGDYATFEICDECASATFDAYGHVEQCPGAPRSAPRSVLRRRAAAHPLATLAGLGPSPPGSAVA
;
A
#
# COMPACT_ATOMS: atom_id res chain seq x y z
N MET A 1 30.05 -6.42 -6.37
CA MET A 1 28.66 -5.95 -6.18
C MET A 1 27.83 -7.21 -5.98
N ASP A 2 27.52 -7.55 -4.73
CA ASP A 2 26.70 -8.71 -4.44
C ASP A 2 25.27 -8.45 -4.93
N THR A 3 24.92 -9.06 -6.06
CA THR A 3 23.53 -9.32 -6.45
C THR A 3 22.97 -10.33 -5.46
N SER A 4 22.73 -9.89 -4.23
CA SER A 4 21.87 -10.56 -3.28
C SER A 4 20.49 -10.51 -3.91
N SER A 5 20.20 -11.53 -4.72
CA SER A 5 18.94 -11.74 -5.40
C SER A 5 17.85 -11.49 -4.36
N ALA A 6 17.05 -10.45 -4.57
CA ALA A 6 15.84 -10.20 -3.80
C ALA A 6 14.96 -11.42 -4.02
N MET A 7 15.18 -12.45 -3.22
CA MET A 7 14.42 -13.67 -3.24
C MET A 7 13.03 -13.24 -2.80
N THR A 8 12.16 -12.98 -3.77
CA THR A 8 10.80 -12.50 -3.55
C THR A 8 10.21 -13.36 -2.46
N ARG A 9 10.03 -12.76 -1.28
CA ARG A 9 9.55 -13.50 -0.12
C ARG A 9 8.10 -13.83 -0.41
N PHE A 10 7.82 -15.11 -0.45
CA PHE A 10 6.51 -15.66 -0.72
C PHE A 10 6.09 -16.53 0.45
N CYS A 11 4.84 -16.42 0.92
CA CYS A 11 4.31 -17.33 1.93
C CYS A 11 2.88 -17.76 1.65
N MET A 12 2.57 -19.00 2.04
CA MET A 12 1.20 -19.50 2.07
C MET A 12 0.45 -18.89 3.26
N LEU A 13 -0.78 -18.44 3.03
CA LEU A 13 -1.66 -17.98 4.09
C LEU A 13 -2.18 -19.16 4.93
N PRO A 14 -2.55 -18.94 6.21
CA PRO A 14 -3.22 -19.96 7.00
C PRO A 14 -4.52 -20.44 6.32
N PRO A 15 -4.89 -21.72 6.44
CA PRO A 15 -6.13 -22.24 5.86
C PRO A 15 -7.35 -21.38 6.23
N GLY A 16 -8.22 -21.12 5.25
CA GLY A 16 -9.41 -20.28 5.42
C GLY A 16 -9.17 -18.77 5.42
N THR A 17 -7.92 -18.30 5.36
CA THR A 17 -7.61 -16.87 5.17
C THR A 17 -7.49 -16.56 3.68
N ARG A 18 -8.32 -15.66 3.15
CA ARG A 18 -8.27 -15.29 1.73
C ARG A 18 -7.31 -14.13 1.51
N VAL A 19 -6.72 -14.07 0.31
CA VAL A 19 -5.93 -12.90 -0.12
C VAL A 19 -6.73 -11.59 -0.01
N ARG A 20 -8.04 -11.66 -0.32
CA ARG A 20 -8.94 -10.51 -0.21
C ARG A 20 -9.07 -9.99 1.23
N ASP A 21 -9.12 -10.87 2.22
CA ASP A 21 -9.24 -10.48 3.63
C ASP A 21 -8.00 -9.71 4.09
N VAL A 22 -6.81 -10.11 3.60
CA VAL A 22 -5.55 -9.41 3.86
C VAL A 22 -5.56 -8.01 3.22
N ALA A 23 -6.01 -7.89 1.96
CA ALA A 23 -6.13 -6.59 1.30
C ALA A 23 -7.15 -5.68 2.02
N ASP A 24 -8.30 -6.21 2.45
CA ASP A 24 -9.30 -5.47 3.21
C ASP A 24 -8.76 -4.98 4.56
N ALA A 25 -8.00 -5.81 5.28
CA ALA A 25 -7.30 -5.40 6.49
C ALA A 25 -6.25 -4.30 6.22
N CYS A 26 -5.48 -4.42 5.13
CA CYS A 26 -4.51 -3.41 4.72
C CYS A 26 -5.17 -2.07 4.45
N ARG A 27 -6.20 -2.04 3.59
CA ARG A 27 -6.96 -0.82 3.26
C ARG A 27 -7.60 -0.20 4.50
N SER A 28 -8.25 -1.00 5.33
CA SER A 28 -8.88 -0.52 6.58
C SER A 28 -7.85 0.14 7.51
N ALA A 29 -6.71 -0.52 7.75
CA ALA A 29 -5.65 0.03 8.59
C ALA A 29 -5.00 1.28 7.98
N ALA A 30 -4.79 1.29 6.66
CA ALA A 30 -4.20 2.39 5.92
C ALA A 30 -5.08 3.65 5.94
N LEU A 31 -6.38 3.49 5.63
CA LEU A 31 -7.36 4.59 5.69
C LEU A 31 -7.54 5.10 7.13
N GLY A 32 -7.57 4.20 8.11
CA GLY A 32 -7.61 4.58 9.52
C GLY A 32 -6.45 5.50 9.93
N PHE A 33 -5.24 5.22 9.43
CA PHE A 33 -4.09 6.11 9.62
C PHE A 33 -4.25 7.41 8.83
N ALA A 34 -4.59 7.34 7.55
CA ALA A 34 -4.71 8.51 6.68
C ALA A 34 -5.73 9.53 7.20
N TRP A 35 -6.84 9.08 7.78
CA TRP A 35 -7.86 9.94 8.36
C TRP A 35 -7.51 10.43 9.77
N GLY A 36 -6.99 9.55 10.62
CA GLY A 36 -6.84 9.85 12.05
C GLY A 36 -5.54 10.56 12.44
N ALA A 37 -4.45 10.35 11.70
CA ALA A 37 -3.10 10.63 12.19
C ALA A 37 -2.85 12.10 12.60
N HIS A 38 -3.57 13.06 12.03
CA HIS A 38 -3.41 14.49 12.32
C HIS A 38 -3.67 14.88 13.79
N VAL A 39 -4.41 14.06 14.55
CA VAL A 39 -4.73 14.28 15.98
C VAL A 39 -4.19 13.19 16.90
N TRP A 40 -3.37 12.27 16.39
CA TRP A 40 -2.91 11.13 17.16
C TRP A 40 -1.76 11.48 18.10
N GLY A 41 -1.89 11.05 19.35
CA GLY A 41 -0.78 10.94 20.28
C GLY A 41 -0.25 9.51 20.36
N ARG A 42 0.56 9.26 21.39
CA ARG A 42 1.15 7.95 21.68
C ARG A 42 0.12 6.86 21.89
N ARG A 43 -1.01 7.19 22.53
CA ARG A 43 -2.06 6.21 22.83
C ARG A 43 -2.75 5.74 21.56
N GLU A 44 -3.10 6.67 20.68
CA GLU A 44 -3.78 6.38 19.41
C GLU A 44 -2.85 5.60 18.48
N LEU A 45 -1.59 6.02 18.37
CA LEU A 45 -0.58 5.29 17.60
C LEU A 45 -0.39 3.86 18.13
N ALA A 46 -0.26 3.69 19.46
CA ALA A 46 -0.12 2.36 20.07
C ALA A 46 -1.36 1.49 19.81
N ARG A 47 -2.56 2.05 19.92
CA ARG A 47 -3.82 1.36 19.61
C ARG A 47 -3.87 0.92 18.15
N TRP A 48 -3.46 1.79 17.23
CA TRP A 48 -3.43 1.46 15.81
C TRP A 48 -2.40 0.36 15.50
N LEU A 49 -1.19 0.46 16.06
CA LEU A 49 -0.11 -0.52 15.91
C LEU A 49 -0.48 -1.90 16.45
N ALA A 50 -1.16 -1.94 17.61
CA ALA A 50 -1.55 -3.19 18.26
C ALA A 50 -2.88 -3.79 17.74
N GLY A 51 -3.68 -3.00 17.02
CA GLY A 51 -4.97 -3.40 16.47
C GLY A 51 -4.94 -3.50 14.94
N PRO A 52 -5.52 -2.52 14.21
CA PRO A 52 -5.64 -2.58 12.75
C PRO A 52 -4.36 -2.95 12.00
N TYR A 53 -3.22 -2.32 12.36
CA TYR A 53 -1.95 -2.63 11.73
C TYR A 53 -1.48 -4.07 12.01
N ALA A 54 -1.60 -4.54 13.26
CA ALA A 54 -1.24 -5.89 13.64
C ALA A 54 -2.07 -6.95 12.88
N THR A 55 -3.36 -6.68 12.66
CA THR A 55 -4.22 -7.52 11.83
C THR A 55 -3.74 -7.58 10.39
N ALA A 56 -3.41 -6.43 9.79
CA ALA A 56 -2.96 -6.36 8.39
C ALA A 56 -1.63 -7.09 8.13
N VAL A 57 -0.72 -7.12 9.10
CA VAL A 57 0.58 -7.81 8.99
C VAL A 57 0.57 -9.25 9.54
N ALA A 58 -0.58 -9.76 10.00
CA ALA A 58 -0.65 -11.07 10.65
C ALA A 58 -0.20 -12.20 9.71
N ALA A 59 -0.57 -12.12 8.43
CA ALA A 59 -0.22 -13.06 7.38
C ALA A 59 1.29 -13.25 7.16
N THR A 60 2.07 -12.18 7.33
CA THR A 60 3.52 -12.18 7.06
C THR A 60 4.35 -12.30 8.34
N ARG A 61 3.71 -12.51 9.49
CA ARG A 61 4.41 -12.67 10.77
C ARG A 61 5.50 -13.76 10.73
N PRO A 62 5.32 -14.91 10.06
CA PRO A 62 6.39 -15.91 9.92
C PRO A 62 7.59 -15.43 9.09
N LEU A 63 7.39 -14.48 8.18
CA LEU A 63 8.44 -13.90 7.35
C LEU A 63 9.22 -12.78 8.06
N ALA A 64 8.65 -12.22 9.13
CA ALA A 64 9.39 -11.30 9.97
C ALA A 64 10.54 -12.07 10.63
N MET A 65 11.77 -11.76 10.21
CA MET A 65 13.00 -12.37 10.73
C MET A 65 12.90 -12.62 12.24
N PRO A 66 13.10 -13.86 12.72
CA PRO A 66 13.05 -14.14 14.14
C PRO A 66 14.09 -13.26 14.83
N VAL A 67 13.61 -12.45 15.77
CA VAL A 67 14.40 -11.50 16.56
C VAL A 67 15.57 -12.19 17.26
N SER A 68 15.43 -13.51 17.48
CA SER A 68 16.38 -14.40 18.13
C SER A 68 17.67 -14.63 17.34
N LEU A 69 17.69 -14.43 16.02
CA LEU A 69 18.89 -14.66 15.19
C LEU A 69 19.78 -13.43 15.04
N ILE A 70 19.31 -12.25 15.47
CA ILE A 70 20.16 -11.07 15.56
C ILE A 70 20.67 -11.05 17.00
N PRO A 71 21.98 -11.25 17.25
CA PRO A 71 22.55 -11.09 18.59
C PRO A 71 22.14 -9.70 19.07
N ARG A 72 21.21 -9.63 20.02
CA ARG A 72 20.89 -8.36 20.67
C ARG A 72 22.18 -8.01 21.40
N PRO A 73 22.91 -6.94 21.02
CA PRO A 73 23.94 -6.47 21.90
C PRO A 73 23.22 -6.19 23.22
N ILE A 74 23.68 -6.83 24.30
CA ILE A 74 23.20 -6.58 25.67
C ILE A 74 23.72 -5.18 26.02
N VAL A 75 23.19 -4.17 25.35
CA VAL A 75 23.31 -2.81 25.77
C VAL A 75 22.22 -2.69 26.81
N THR A 76 22.64 -2.58 28.07
CA THR A 76 21.81 -2.14 29.21
C THR A 76 21.40 -0.68 29.00
N ARG A 77 20.86 -0.37 27.83
CA ARG A 77 20.37 0.96 27.50
C ARG A 77 19.07 1.08 28.28
N THR A 78 19.12 1.89 29.33
CA THR A 78 17.92 2.32 30.04
C THR A 78 16.87 2.73 29.01
N PRO A 79 15.62 2.25 29.12
CA PRO A 79 14.57 2.61 28.18
C PRO A 79 14.47 4.14 28.16
N ARG A 80 14.95 4.76 27.08
CA ARG A 80 14.81 6.20 26.92
C ARG A 80 13.32 6.44 26.68
N SER A 81 12.64 7.02 27.67
CA SER A 81 11.24 7.40 27.53
C SER A 81 11.08 8.33 26.34
N VAL A 82 10.27 7.92 25.36
CA VAL A 82 9.90 8.80 24.25
C VAL A 82 8.88 9.81 24.79
N SER A 83 9.12 11.10 24.55
CA SER A 83 8.19 12.16 24.96
C SER A 83 6.92 12.13 24.11
N GLU A 84 5.82 12.68 24.63
CA GLU A 84 4.56 12.76 23.86
C GLU A 84 4.72 13.63 22.61
N ALA A 85 5.38 14.78 22.76
CA ALA A 85 5.63 15.72 21.67
C ALA A 85 6.39 15.06 20.50
N SER A 86 7.41 14.25 20.79
CA SER A 86 8.15 13.54 19.75
C SER A 86 7.30 12.49 19.02
N VAL A 87 6.30 11.89 19.68
CA VAL A 87 5.38 10.96 19.00
C VAL A 87 4.41 11.72 18.10
N VAL A 88 3.84 12.82 18.57
CA VAL A 88 2.96 13.68 17.76
C VAL A 88 3.70 14.19 16.52
N GLU A 89 4.93 14.66 16.67
CA GLU A 89 5.78 15.11 15.57
C GLU A 89 6.08 13.97 14.58
N LEU A 90 6.45 12.79 15.06
CA LEU A 90 6.69 11.60 14.23
C LEU A 90 5.45 11.22 13.41
N VAL A 91 4.26 11.24 14.02
CA VAL A 91 3.02 10.87 13.36
C VAL A 91 2.63 11.92 12.31
N ALA A 92 2.72 13.20 12.65
CA ALA A 92 2.45 14.30 11.72
C ALA A 92 3.41 14.26 10.52
N GLU A 93 4.70 14.02 10.75
CA GLU A 93 5.70 13.87 9.69
C GLU A 93 5.40 12.66 8.79
N ALA A 94 5.09 11.51 9.39
CA ALA A 94 4.75 10.30 8.65
C ALA A 94 3.49 10.49 7.79
N HIS A 95 2.47 11.15 8.34
CA HIS A 95 1.24 11.50 7.61
C HIS A 95 1.52 12.45 6.45
N ALA A 96 2.24 13.55 6.67
CA ALA A 96 2.58 14.50 5.61
C ALA A 96 3.40 13.87 4.47
N ARG A 97 4.33 12.96 4.78
CA ARG A 97 5.09 12.18 3.78
C ARG A 97 4.19 11.19 3.03
N LEU A 98 3.33 10.48 3.74
CA LEU A 98 2.36 9.55 3.16
C LEU A 98 1.42 10.27 2.19
N MET A 99 0.80 11.39 2.61
CA MET A 99 -0.14 12.13 1.78
C MET A 99 0.49 12.67 0.50
N ARG A 100 1.77 13.10 0.54
CA ARG A 100 2.50 13.47 -0.69
C ARG A 100 2.66 12.29 -1.65
N THR A 101 2.96 11.10 -1.10
CA THR A 101 3.11 9.87 -1.89
C THR A 101 1.78 9.42 -2.49
N LEU A 102 0.69 9.50 -1.72
CA LEU A 102 -0.63 9.07 -2.18
C LEU A 102 -1.23 10.02 -3.24
N ARG A 103 -0.83 11.28 -3.31
CA ARG A 103 -1.26 12.19 -4.39
C ARG A 103 -0.81 11.72 -5.77
N THR A 104 0.24 10.90 -5.86
CA THR A 104 0.69 10.29 -7.12
C THR A 104 0.12 8.88 -7.33
N ALA A 105 -0.80 8.42 -6.47
CA ALA A 105 -1.31 7.05 -6.53
C ALA A 105 -2.07 6.71 -7.83
N HIS A 106 -2.70 7.71 -8.45
CA HIS A 106 -3.34 7.56 -9.75
C HIS A 106 -2.35 7.16 -10.86
N ASP A 107 -1.08 7.55 -10.74
CA ASP A 107 -0.02 7.23 -11.69
C ASP A 107 0.63 5.88 -11.41
N TRP A 108 0.35 5.20 -10.30
CA TRP A 108 1.04 3.94 -9.96
C TRP A 108 0.84 2.83 -10.99
N ARG A 109 -0.26 2.90 -11.76
CA ARG A 109 -0.55 1.95 -12.83
C ARG A 109 0.39 2.10 -14.03
N THR A 110 0.76 3.33 -14.36
CA THR A 110 1.69 3.64 -15.45
C THR A 110 3.13 3.72 -14.96
N ASN A 111 3.33 4.07 -13.70
CA ASN A 111 4.61 4.17 -13.02
C ASN A 111 4.63 3.30 -11.74
N GLY A 112 5.04 2.04 -11.90
CA GLY A 112 5.15 1.07 -10.81
C GLY A 112 6.44 1.15 -9.99
N GLU A 113 7.25 2.21 -10.11
CA GLU A 113 8.56 2.32 -9.44
C GLU A 113 8.45 2.20 -7.92
N LEU A 114 7.50 2.89 -7.30
CA LEU A 114 7.29 2.84 -5.85
C LEU A 114 6.92 1.42 -5.37
N ALA A 115 6.04 0.74 -6.12
CA ALA A 115 5.64 -0.61 -5.76
C ALA A 115 6.82 -1.59 -5.90
N ARG A 116 7.62 -1.44 -6.96
CA ARG A 116 8.86 -2.21 -7.16
C ARG A 116 9.85 -1.93 -6.03
N GLU A 117 10.10 -0.67 -5.68
CA GLU A 117 10.99 -0.27 -4.58
C GLU A 117 10.57 -0.93 -3.25
N MET A 118 9.28 -0.94 -2.94
CA MET A 118 8.78 -1.57 -1.71
C MET A 118 8.92 -3.09 -1.69
N VAL A 119 8.77 -3.75 -2.84
CA VAL A 119 9.02 -5.19 -2.97
C VAL A 119 10.51 -5.50 -2.85
N ASP A 120 11.37 -4.74 -3.55
CA ASP A 120 12.82 -4.90 -3.54
C ASP A 120 13.42 -4.62 -2.16
N ALA A 121 12.88 -3.64 -1.44
CA ALA A 121 13.23 -3.34 -0.05
C ALA A 121 12.70 -4.37 0.97
N GLY A 122 11.90 -5.35 0.53
CA GLY A 122 11.32 -6.38 1.38
C GLY A 122 10.30 -5.83 2.39
N LEU A 123 9.61 -4.76 2.04
CA LEU A 123 8.53 -4.16 2.84
C LEU A 123 7.17 -4.82 2.56
N VAL A 124 7.07 -5.51 1.43
CA VAL A 124 5.88 -6.26 0.99
C VAL A 124 6.34 -7.65 0.51
N ALA A 125 5.54 -8.67 0.79
CA ALA A 125 5.74 -10.04 0.34
C ALA A 125 4.56 -10.53 -0.51
N GLY A 126 4.84 -11.46 -1.42
CA GLY A 126 3.79 -12.20 -2.10
C GLY A 126 3.13 -13.19 -1.15
N VAL A 127 1.81 -13.35 -1.27
CA VAL A 127 1.03 -14.32 -0.49
C VAL A 127 0.11 -15.12 -1.40
N MET A 128 -0.20 -16.36 -0.99
CA MET A 128 -1.17 -17.20 -1.68
C MET A 128 -2.11 -17.89 -0.69
N ASP A 129 -3.40 -17.90 -0.98
CA ASP A 129 -4.40 -18.61 -0.18
C ASP A 129 -4.61 -20.07 -0.64
N ASP A 130 -5.44 -20.81 0.09
CA ASP A 130 -5.79 -22.20 -0.24
C ASP A 130 -6.57 -22.36 -1.56
N GLY A 131 -7.16 -21.27 -2.06
CA GLY A 131 -7.81 -21.16 -3.36
C GLY A 131 -6.84 -20.86 -4.51
N SER A 132 -5.52 -20.85 -4.26
CA SER A 132 -4.47 -20.47 -5.23
C SER A 132 -4.57 -19.02 -5.72
N ALA A 133 -5.35 -18.15 -5.05
CA ALA A 133 -5.32 -16.72 -5.36
C ALA A 133 -4.00 -16.14 -4.86
N ILE A 134 -3.42 -15.24 -5.64
CA ILE A 134 -2.15 -14.58 -5.34
C ILE A 134 -2.41 -13.11 -5.02
N GLY A 135 -1.75 -12.60 -3.99
CA GLY A 135 -1.73 -11.18 -3.67
C GLY A 135 -0.49 -10.78 -2.91
N TYR A 136 -0.60 -9.69 -2.17
CA TYR A 136 0.52 -9.10 -1.45
C TYR A 136 0.14 -8.73 -0.02
N ALA A 137 1.11 -8.80 0.88
CA ALA A 137 0.93 -8.46 2.28
C ALA A 137 2.14 -7.68 2.82
N PRO A 138 1.91 -6.70 3.70
CA PRO A 138 2.97 -5.89 4.31
C PRO A 138 3.83 -6.73 5.26
N ILE A 139 5.15 -6.54 5.28
CA ILE A 139 6.06 -7.19 6.22
C ILE A 139 6.29 -6.28 7.43
N ASN A 140 6.13 -6.82 8.65
CA ASN A 140 6.44 -6.09 9.88
C ASN A 140 7.95 -6.12 10.21
N GLY A 141 8.73 -5.26 9.57
CA GLY A 141 10.16 -5.10 9.84
C GLY A 141 10.47 -4.42 11.19
N HIS A 142 11.50 -4.89 11.90
CA HIS A 142 11.87 -4.36 13.23
C HIS A 142 12.37 -2.92 13.22
N ARG A 143 12.98 -2.49 12.11
CA ARG A 143 13.51 -1.13 11.92
C ARG A 143 12.69 -0.30 10.94
N MET A 144 11.51 -0.78 10.58
CA MET A 144 10.64 -0.12 9.62
C MET A 144 10.10 1.18 10.23
N ARG A 145 10.33 2.28 9.53
CA ARG A 145 9.86 3.62 9.90
C ARG A 145 8.33 3.66 9.84
N LEU A 146 7.70 4.56 10.59
CA LEU A 146 6.24 4.68 10.58
C LEU A 146 5.68 4.95 9.17
N VAL A 147 6.32 5.83 8.40
CA VAL A 147 5.91 6.10 7.01
C VAL A 147 6.00 4.86 6.12
N GLU A 148 7.04 4.04 6.27
CA GLU A 148 7.21 2.80 5.50
C GLU A 148 6.13 1.78 5.88
N ARG A 149 5.84 1.64 7.18
CA ARG A 149 4.76 0.78 7.69
C ARG A 149 3.44 1.10 7.01
N VAL A 150 3.04 2.37 7.03
CA VAL A 150 1.76 2.79 6.45
C VAL A 150 1.77 2.70 4.92
N ALA A 151 2.85 3.11 4.26
CA ALA A 151 2.97 3.00 2.82
C ALA A 151 2.92 1.54 2.34
N SER A 152 3.52 0.59 3.07
CA SER A 152 3.44 -0.83 2.75
C SER A 152 2.02 -1.38 2.77
N LEU A 153 1.12 -0.81 3.59
CA LEU A 153 -0.30 -1.19 3.58
C LEU A 153 -0.97 -0.79 2.26
N PHE A 154 -0.76 0.45 1.81
CA PHE A 154 -1.29 0.93 0.53
C PHE A 154 -0.69 0.17 -0.65
N ILE A 155 0.61 -0.13 -0.62
CA ILE A 155 1.26 -0.87 -1.71
C ILE A 155 0.81 -2.33 -1.76
N ALA A 156 0.70 -3.01 -0.62
CA ALA A 156 0.16 -4.38 -0.58
C ALA A 156 -1.29 -4.43 -1.08
N ASP A 157 -2.10 -3.44 -0.69
CA ASP A 157 -3.47 -3.27 -1.16
C ASP A 157 -3.51 -3.02 -2.68
N TYR A 158 -2.75 -2.06 -3.16
CA TYR A 158 -2.64 -1.71 -4.57
C TYR A 158 -2.19 -2.90 -5.44
N LEU A 159 -1.13 -3.60 -5.05
CA LEU A 159 -0.63 -4.74 -5.80
C LEU A 159 -1.63 -5.91 -5.86
N THR A 160 -2.50 -6.03 -4.85
CA THR A 160 -3.55 -7.06 -4.82
C THR A 160 -4.79 -6.65 -5.64
N ARG A 161 -5.12 -5.36 -5.69
CA ARG A 161 -6.33 -4.82 -6.35
C ARG A 161 -6.11 -3.47 -7.01
N ALA A 162 -5.19 -3.44 -7.98
CA ALA A 162 -4.79 -2.21 -8.67
C ALA A 162 -5.97 -1.49 -9.36
N GLY A 163 -7.01 -2.23 -9.75
CA GLY A 163 -8.22 -1.67 -10.37
C GLY A 163 -8.96 -0.65 -9.50
N ASP A 164 -9.02 -0.87 -8.19
CA ASP A 164 -9.72 0.02 -7.25
C ASP A 164 -9.03 1.38 -7.11
N TYR A 165 -7.72 1.45 -7.36
CA TYR A 165 -6.97 2.70 -7.28
C TYR A 165 -7.27 3.65 -8.44
N ALA A 166 -7.99 3.20 -9.46
CA ALA A 166 -8.51 4.08 -10.51
C ALA A 166 -9.57 5.07 -9.99
N THR A 167 -10.22 4.77 -8.87
CA THR A 167 -11.20 5.64 -8.20
C THR A 167 -10.69 6.18 -6.86
N PHE A 168 -9.40 5.97 -6.55
CA PHE A 168 -8.79 6.50 -5.34
C PHE A 168 -8.49 7.99 -5.51
N GLU A 169 -8.97 8.78 -4.57
CA GLU A 169 -8.83 10.23 -4.59
C GLU A 169 -8.41 10.76 -3.21
N ILE A 170 -7.72 11.90 -3.21
CA ILE A 170 -7.45 12.68 -2.01
C ILE A 170 -8.19 13.99 -2.15
N CYS A 171 -9.03 14.32 -1.18
CA CYS A 171 -9.70 15.60 -1.11
C CYS A 171 -8.68 16.73 -0.90
N ASP A 172 -8.66 17.74 -1.77
CA ASP A 172 -7.74 18.88 -1.64
C ASP A 172 -8.06 19.78 -0.43
N GLU A 173 -9.31 19.79 0.04
CA GLU A 173 -9.75 20.65 1.14
C GLU A 173 -9.41 20.06 2.50
N CYS A 174 -9.80 18.80 2.74
CA CYS A 174 -9.61 18.16 4.05
C CYS A 174 -8.47 17.13 4.07
N ALA A 175 -7.75 16.95 2.95
CA ALA A 175 -6.67 15.97 2.79
C ALA A 175 -7.08 14.52 3.12
N SER A 176 -8.37 14.18 3.06
CA SER A 176 -8.83 12.81 3.30
C SER A 176 -8.66 11.94 2.06
N ALA A 177 -8.10 10.75 2.23
CA ALA A 177 -7.98 9.74 1.19
C ALA A 177 -9.25 8.87 1.12
N THR A 178 -9.83 8.63 -0.05
CA THR A 178 -11.05 7.83 -0.19
C THR A 178 -11.04 6.99 -1.46
N PHE A 179 -11.72 5.84 -1.41
CA PHE A 179 -12.08 5.06 -2.59
C PHE A 179 -13.55 5.29 -3.01
N ASP A 180 -14.31 6.02 -2.19
CA ASP A 180 -15.68 6.45 -2.42
C ASP A 180 -15.75 7.98 -2.45
N ALA A 181 -15.56 8.54 -3.64
CA ALA A 181 -15.61 9.98 -3.85
C ALA A 181 -17.00 10.55 -3.54
N TYR A 182 -18.07 9.80 -3.84
CA TYR A 182 -19.44 10.26 -3.66
C TYR A 182 -19.80 10.39 -2.18
N GLY A 183 -19.55 9.34 -1.39
CA GLY A 183 -19.79 9.38 0.05
C GLY A 183 -18.95 10.42 0.78
N HIS A 184 -17.72 10.67 0.31
CA HIS A 184 -16.85 11.67 0.93
C HIS A 184 -17.34 13.11 0.76
N VAL A 185 -17.82 13.48 -0.44
CA VAL A 185 -18.29 14.86 -0.71
C VAL A 185 -19.39 15.29 0.24
N GLU A 186 -20.25 14.37 0.68
CA GLU A 186 -21.35 14.67 1.61
C GLU A 186 -20.89 14.90 3.05
N GLN A 187 -19.70 14.40 3.40
CA GLN A 187 -19.13 14.45 4.74
C GLN A 187 -17.91 15.38 4.85
N CYS A 188 -17.46 15.97 3.73
CA CYS A 188 -16.30 16.86 3.73
C CYS A 188 -16.62 18.15 4.50
N PRO A 189 -15.89 18.45 5.60
CA PRO A 189 -16.15 19.65 6.39
C PRO A 189 -15.79 20.95 5.66
N GLY A 190 -14.97 20.87 4.59
CA GLY A 190 -14.55 22.02 3.78
C GLY A 190 -15.46 22.35 2.60
N ALA A 191 -16.38 21.44 2.23
CA ALA A 191 -17.11 21.57 0.98
C ALA A 191 -17.99 22.83 1.01
N PRO A 192 -17.88 23.75 0.04
CA PRO A 192 -18.76 24.91 -0.03
C PRO A 192 -20.20 24.41 -0.17
N ARG A 193 -21.03 24.69 0.84
CA ARG A 193 -22.43 24.23 0.99
C ARG A 193 -23.37 24.53 -0.19
N SER A 194 -22.91 25.20 -1.25
CA SER A 194 -23.75 25.80 -2.28
C SER A 194 -23.16 25.86 -3.70
N ALA A 195 -22.02 25.21 -4.02
CA ALA A 195 -21.53 25.22 -5.40
C ALA A 195 -22.22 24.12 -6.25
N PRO A 196 -22.88 24.47 -7.38
CA PRO A 196 -23.42 23.47 -8.29
C PRO A 196 -22.29 22.59 -8.85
N ARG A 197 -22.47 21.28 -8.71
CA ARG A 197 -21.54 20.22 -9.08
C ARG A 197 -21.19 20.27 -10.58
N SER A 198 -20.18 21.05 -10.96
CA SER A 198 -19.44 20.79 -12.18
C SER A 198 -18.40 19.71 -11.86
N VAL A 199 -18.83 18.46 -11.97
CA VAL A 199 -17.89 17.34 -12.04
C VAL A 199 -17.14 17.52 -13.34
N LEU A 200 -16.00 18.22 -13.29
CA LEU A 200 -14.94 18.08 -14.27
C LEU A 200 -14.44 16.65 -14.15
N ARG A 201 -15.19 15.71 -14.75
CA ARG A 201 -14.63 14.45 -15.21
C ARG A 201 -13.47 14.86 -16.09
N ARG A 202 -12.23 14.77 -15.58
CA ARG A 202 -11.10 14.52 -16.46
C ARG A 202 -11.44 13.22 -17.17
N ARG A 203 -12.01 13.34 -18.37
CA ARG A 203 -12.02 12.23 -19.32
C ARG A 203 -10.57 11.79 -19.41
N ALA A 204 -10.26 10.63 -18.85
CA ALA A 204 -9.11 9.87 -19.31
C ALA A 204 -9.23 9.85 -20.83
N ALA A 205 -8.26 10.46 -21.51
CA ALA A 205 -8.18 10.39 -22.95
C ALA A 205 -8.22 8.89 -23.30
N ALA A 206 -9.23 8.51 -24.08
CA ALA A 206 -9.32 7.15 -24.58
C ALA A 206 -8.02 6.88 -25.34
N HIS A 207 -7.18 5.99 -24.79
CA HIS A 207 -6.07 5.44 -25.55
C HIS A 207 -6.67 4.78 -26.80
N PRO A 208 -6.27 5.17 -28.02
CA PRO A 208 -6.68 4.44 -29.20
C PRO A 208 -6.09 3.03 -29.09
N LEU A 209 -6.98 2.03 -29.04
CA LEU A 209 -6.62 0.64 -29.26
C LEU A 209 -5.91 0.56 -30.61
N ALA A 210 -4.62 0.27 -30.58
CA ALA A 210 -3.86 -0.05 -31.77
C ALA A 210 -4.45 -1.35 -32.35
N THR A 211 -5.20 -1.19 -33.44
CA THR A 211 -5.65 -2.25 -34.31
C THR A 211 -4.44 -2.98 -34.89
N LEU A 212 -4.03 -4.09 -34.28
CA LEU A 212 -3.16 -5.07 -34.90
C LEU A 212 -4.01 -5.94 -35.86
N ALA A 213 -4.25 -5.40 -37.05
CA ALA A 213 -4.68 -6.18 -38.20
C ALA A 213 -3.47 -6.41 -39.12
N GLY A 214 -3.20 -7.68 -39.44
CA GLY A 214 -2.42 -8.04 -40.64
C GLY A 214 -1.08 -8.75 -40.39
N LEU A 215 -1.13 -10.01 -39.98
CA LEU A 215 -0.12 -10.99 -40.41
C LEU A 215 -0.87 -12.08 -41.18
N GLY A 216 -0.84 -11.96 -42.51
CA GLY A 216 -1.38 -12.95 -43.43
C GLY A 216 -0.49 -14.22 -43.47
N PRO A 217 -1.06 -15.36 -43.91
CA PRO A 217 -0.30 -16.60 -44.05
C PRO A 217 0.67 -16.52 -45.24
N SER A 218 1.92 -16.91 -45.00
CA SER A 218 2.94 -17.12 -46.04
C SER A 218 2.58 -18.31 -46.93
N PRO A 219 2.84 -18.26 -48.25
CA PRO A 219 2.64 -19.40 -49.15
C PRO A 219 3.78 -20.44 -49.04
N PRO A 220 3.53 -21.72 -49.37
CA PRO A 220 4.57 -22.73 -49.47
C PRO A 220 5.35 -22.57 -50.78
N GLY A 221 6.66 -22.35 -50.68
CA GLY A 221 7.59 -22.37 -51.80
C GLY A 221 7.95 -23.80 -52.20
N SER A 222 7.63 -24.16 -53.44
CA SER A 222 8.02 -25.42 -54.08
C SER A 222 9.51 -25.50 -54.42
N ALA A 223 10.00 -26.73 -54.29
CA ALA A 223 11.23 -27.38 -54.75
C ALA A 223 11.99 -26.81 -55.96
N VAL A 224 13.32 -26.95 -55.89
CA VAL A 224 14.19 -27.19 -57.06
C VAL A 224 15.03 -28.43 -56.76
N ALA A 225 14.89 -29.44 -57.63
CA ALA A 225 15.83 -30.51 -57.90
C ALA A 225 15.97 -30.58 -59.42
#